data_AF-A0A2T5YJR4-F1
#
_entry.id   AF-A0A2T5YJR4-F1
#
_cell.length_a   1.000
_cell.length_b   1.000
_cell.length_c   1.000
_cell.angle_alpha   90.00
_cell.angle_beta   90.00
_cell.angle_gamma   90.00
#
_symmetry.space_group_name_H-M   'P 1'
#
loop_
_entity.id
_entity.type
_entity.pdbx_description
1 polymer ?
#
loop_
_entity_poly.entity_id
_entity_poly.type
_entity_poly.pdbx_seq_one_letter_code
_entity_poly.pdbx_strand_id
1 'polypeptide(L)'
;MRGFILAMFMLVTAAVCQAQSVQVKEVEQEVQGVKRRGQQLSVQLDPKTVERSWREYLGQQAGRVKVSKGLFTVEAAKVDMISDVPMRLVSMVSSDAMGSNVWWALDFGTDYMSQASTPKEYAAAEGFLRGFARKLYRDDVFRQINAAEEVLRATKAEQDRVVKEANSLQLSIERNKQRRKELEAELVRNAEDLKQLEQEVQRNQQKQELSRQRVQEMEQAVDAVRAKLLQVSK
;
A
#
# COMPACT_ATOMS: atom_id res chain seq x y z
N MET A 1 -8.00 -19.93 -8.47
CA MET A 1 -6.99 -18.96 -7.98
C MET A 1 -7.46 -18.13 -6.77
N ARG A 2 -8.76 -17.85 -6.57
CA ARG A 2 -9.25 -17.08 -5.39
C ARG A 2 -9.18 -17.83 -4.04
N GLY A 3 -9.29 -19.16 -4.05
CA GLY A 3 -9.21 -19.98 -2.81
C GLY A 3 -7.79 -20.17 -2.26
N PHE A 4 -6.76 -20.08 -3.11
CA PHE A 4 -5.36 -20.28 -2.69
C PHE A 4 -4.79 -19.05 -1.95
N ILE A 5 -5.27 -17.84 -2.28
CA ILE A 5 -4.81 -16.59 -1.64
C ILE A 5 -5.42 -16.44 -0.24
N LEU A 6 -6.66 -16.88 -0.03
CA LEU A 6 -7.31 -16.85 1.28
C LEU A 6 -6.70 -17.87 2.26
N ALA A 7 -6.31 -19.04 1.77
CA ALA A 7 -5.64 -20.07 2.58
C ALA A 7 -4.23 -19.64 3.03
N MET A 8 -3.53 -18.85 2.21
CA MET A 8 -2.18 -18.35 2.53
C MET A 8 -2.19 -17.24 3.60
N PHE A 9 -3.29 -16.47 3.72
CA PHE A 9 -3.43 -15.45 4.76
C PHE A 9 -3.85 -16.02 6.12
N MET A 10 -4.58 -17.15 6.13
CA MET A 10 -5.04 -17.81 7.36
C MET A 10 -3.93 -18.61 8.06
N LEU A 11 -2.97 -19.14 7.31
CA LEU A 11 -1.84 -19.93 7.83
C LEU A 11 -0.77 -19.11 8.56
N VAL A 12 -0.77 -17.78 8.43
CA VAL A 12 0.20 -16.90 9.11
C VAL A 12 -0.23 -16.54 10.54
N THR A 13 -1.52 -16.69 10.89
CA THR A 13 -2.03 -16.31 12.22
C THR A 13 -1.90 -17.42 13.28
N ALA A 14 -1.59 -18.65 12.88
CA ALA A 14 -1.52 -19.81 13.78
C ALA A 14 -0.09 -20.17 14.22
N ALA A 15 0.93 -19.47 13.73
CA ALA A 15 2.31 -19.72 14.12
C ALA A 15 2.72 -18.76 15.25
N VAL A 16 3.26 -19.35 16.32
CA VAL A 16 4.10 -18.75 17.38
C VAL A 16 3.45 -17.76 18.36
N CYS A 17 2.62 -18.30 19.26
CA CYS A 17 2.71 -17.92 20.69
C CYS A 17 3.75 -18.82 21.38
N GLN A 18 5.01 -18.75 20.95
CA GLN A 18 6.11 -19.14 21.84
C GLN A 18 6.25 -17.99 22.82
N ALA A 19 5.96 -18.24 24.10
CA ALA A 19 6.27 -17.28 25.15
C ALA A 19 7.79 -17.08 25.15
N GLN A 20 8.26 -16.02 24.49
CA GLN A 20 9.68 -15.66 24.46
C GLN A 20 10.09 -15.34 25.90
N SER A 21 10.73 -16.31 26.56
CA SER A 21 11.22 -16.10 27.91
C SER A 21 12.35 -15.08 27.86
N VAL A 22 12.09 -13.87 28.37
CA VAL A 22 13.12 -12.87 28.61
C VAL A 22 14.11 -13.48 29.61
N GLN A 23 15.33 -13.79 29.17
CA GLN A 23 16.39 -14.33 30.01
C GLN A 23 17.43 -13.24 30.29
N VAL A 24 17.75 -13.06 31.57
CA VAL A 24 18.85 -12.23 32.04
C VAL A 24 19.88 -13.16 32.69
N LYS A 25 21.15 -13.03 32.31
CA LYS A 25 22.25 -13.86 32.83
C LYS A 25 23.43 -13.00 33.21
N GLU A 26 24.23 -13.44 34.17
CA GLU A 26 25.52 -12.80 34.46
C GLU A 26 26.54 -13.17 33.37
N VAL A 27 27.19 -12.17 32.78
CA VAL A 27 28.17 -12.34 31.72
C VAL A 27 29.33 -11.38 31.95
N GLU A 28 30.55 -11.89 31.87
CA GLU A 28 31.76 -11.07 31.84
C GLU A 28 32.02 -10.59 30.40
N GLN A 29 32.20 -9.29 30.22
CA GLN A 29 32.54 -8.70 28.93
C GLN A 29 33.75 -7.78 29.05
N GLU A 30 34.63 -7.87 28.07
CA GLU A 30 35.75 -6.95 27.94
C GLU A 30 35.31 -5.69 27.19
N VAL A 31 35.48 -4.54 27.85
CA VAL A 31 35.10 -3.24 27.32
C VAL A 31 36.27 -2.28 27.48
N GLN A 32 36.78 -1.75 26.37
CA GLN A 32 37.96 -0.86 26.35
C GLN A 32 39.17 -1.47 27.08
N GLY A 33 39.42 -2.77 26.92
CA GLY A 33 40.56 -3.47 27.55
C GLY A 33 40.37 -3.81 29.03
N VAL A 34 39.18 -3.54 29.60
CA VAL A 34 38.87 -3.87 31.00
C VAL A 34 37.72 -4.87 31.04
N LYS A 35 37.97 -6.02 31.67
CA LYS A 35 36.97 -7.03 31.95
C LYS A 35 36.02 -6.54 33.03
N ARG A 36 34.73 -6.54 32.73
CA ARG A 36 33.67 -6.13 33.64
C ARG A 36 32.64 -7.23 33.73
N ARG A 37 32.16 -7.48 34.95
CA ARG A 37 31.02 -8.35 35.18
C ARG A 37 29.74 -7.54 35.04
N GLY A 38 28.75 -8.13 34.38
CA GLY A 38 27.51 -7.45 34.09
C GLY A 38 26.37 -8.42 33.87
N GLN A 39 25.18 -7.90 33.60
CA GLN A 39 24.03 -8.69 33.18
C GLN A 39 23.84 -8.56 31.67
N GLN A 40 23.44 -9.66 31.05
CA GLN A 40 23.05 -9.70 29.65
C GLN A 40 21.59 -10.11 29.52
N LEU A 41 20.84 -9.29 28.80
CA LEU A 41 19.48 -9.56 28.36
C LEU A 41 19.51 -9.97 26.88
N SER A 42 18.88 -11.10 26.55
CA SER A 42 18.68 -11.52 25.16
C SER A 42 17.26 -11.25 24.68
N VAL A 43 17.13 -10.66 23.49
CA VAL A 43 15.85 -10.34 22.84
C VAL A 43 15.88 -10.72 21.36
N GLN A 44 14.76 -11.22 20.83
CA GLN A 44 14.64 -11.65 19.43
C GLN A 44 14.16 -10.51 18.54
N LEU A 45 14.89 -9.38 18.55
CA LEU A 45 14.58 -8.18 17.76
C LEU A 45 15.82 -7.64 17.07
N ASP A 46 15.63 -6.81 16.04
CA ASP A 46 16.74 -6.29 15.24
C ASP A 46 17.66 -5.38 16.06
N PRO A 47 19.00 -5.47 15.88
CA PRO A 47 19.96 -4.74 16.70
C PRO A 47 19.78 -3.22 16.64
N LYS A 48 19.34 -2.67 15.51
CA LYS A 48 19.16 -1.22 15.35
C LYS A 48 17.97 -0.71 16.16
N THR A 49 16.84 -1.43 16.15
CA THR A 49 15.70 -1.12 17.01
C THR A 49 16.08 -1.24 18.47
N VAL A 50 16.76 -2.32 18.85
CA VAL A 50 17.19 -2.57 20.23
C VAL A 50 18.13 -1.47 20.72
N GLU A 51 19.14 -1.11 19.92
CA GLU A 51 20.10 -0.06 20.24
C GLU A 51 19.43 1.30 20.44
N ARG A 52 18.54 1.70 19.51
CA ARG A 52 17.79 2.95 19.61
C ARG A 52 16.90 2.96 20.86
N SER A 53 16.10 1.93 21.05
CA SER A 53 15.18 1.83 22.18
C SER A 53 15.91 1.74 23.52
N TRP A 54 17.07 1.08 23.57
CA TRP A 54 17.90 0.99 24.77
C TRP A 54 18.47 2.36 25.14
N ARG A 55 18.99 3.11 24.17
CA ARG A 55 19.47 4.48 24.38
C ARG A 55 18.38 5.39 24.94
N GLU A 56 17.18 5.33 24.35
CA GLU A 56 16.02 6.10 24.83
C GLU A 56 15.61 5.69 26.24
N TYR A 57 15.57 4.39 26.51
CA TYR A 57 15.21 3.85 27.82
C TYR A 57 16.19 4.30 28.91
N LEU A 58 17.50 4.18 28.67
CA LEU A 58 18.52 4.72 29.58
C LEU A 58 18.40 6.23 29.76
N GLY A 59 18.11 6.97 28.68
CA GLY A 59 17.89 8.41 28.72
C GLY A 59 16.74 8.83 29.63
N GLN A 60 15.67 8.05 29.65
CA GLN A 60 14.47 8.30 30.45
C GLN A 60 14.59 7.80 31.88
N GLN A 61 15.26 6.66 32.09
CA GLN A 61 15.22 5.94 33.36
C GLN A 61 16.50 6.03 34.20
N ALA A 62 17.63 6.38 33.60
CA ALA A 62 18.93 6.39 34.28
C ALA A 62 19.65 7.74 34.21
N GLY A 63 19.54 8.46 33.10
CA GLY A 63 20.10 9.80 32.94
C GLY A 63 20.76 10.04 31.59
N ARG A 64 21.65 11.04 31.52
CA ARG A 64 22.26 11.48 30.25
C ARG A 64 23.19 10.41 29.66
N VAL A 65 22.78 9.83 28.54
CA VAL A 65 23.53 8.80 27.81
C VAL A 65 24.57 9.42 26.89
N LYS A 66 25.84 9.02 27.06
CA LYS A 66 26.93 9.25 26.11
C LYS A 66 27.11 8.00 25.26
N VAL A 67 27.35 8.17 23.96
CA VAL A 67 27.56 7.06 23.02
C VAL A 67 28.90 7.25 22.32
N SER A 68 29.74 6.22 22.35
CA SER A 68 31.03 6.20 21.63
C SER A 68 31.34 4.78 21.16
N LYS A 69 31.50 4.59 19.85
CA LYS A 69 31.84 3.29 19.22
C LYS A 69 30.96 2.12 19.72
N GLY A 70 29.65 2.33 19.83
CA GLY A 70 28.69 1.33 20.31
C GLY A 70 28.65 1.13 21.83
N LEU A 71 29.48 1.87 22.59
CA LEU A 71 29.46 1.89 24.04
C LEU A 71 28.54 3.00 24.55
N PHE A 72 27.60 2.63 25.41
CA PHE A 72 26.71 3.54 26.12
C PHE A 72 27.23 3.75 27.53
N THR A 73 27.40 5.01 27.93
CA THR A 73 27.88 5.37 29.27
C THR A 73 26.95 6.40 29.91
N VAL A 74 26.62 6.18 31.18
CA VAL A 74 25.93 7.15 32.04
C VAL A 74 26.77 7.30 33.32
N GLU A 75 27.40 8.47 33.50
CA GLU A 75 28.39 8.68 34.58
C GLU A 75 27.78 8.76 35.98
N ALA A 76 26.59 9.35 36.08
CA ALA A 76 25.86 9.55 37.32
C ALA A 76 24.44 9.00 37.14
N ALA A 77 24.36 7.71 36.80
CA ALA A 77 23.11 7.01 36.62
C ALA A 77 22.34 6.99 37.94
N LYS A 78 21.09 7.44 37.91
CA LYS A 78 20.16 7.39 39.04
C LYS A 78 19.02 6.46 38.68
N VAL A 79 19.01 5.30 39.30
CA VAL A 79 17.98 4.28 39.13
C VAL A 79 17.58 3.85 40.54
N ASP A 80 16.62 4.55 41.13
CA ASP A 80 16.28 4.45 42.57
C ASP A 80 15.88 3.01 42.99
N MET A 81 15.34 2.22 42.06
CA MET A 81 15.03 0.81 42.31
C MET A 81 16.27 -0.08 42.49
N ILE A 82 17.45 0.34 42.00
CA ILE A 82 18.71 -0.41 42.09
C ILE A 82 19.59 0.13 43.22
N SER A 83 19.71 1.45 43.37
CA SER A 83 20.52 2.05 44.44
C SER A 83 20.10 3.48 44.73
N ASP A 84 20.26 3.87 45.99
CA ASP A 84 20.04 5.23 46.49
C ASP A 84 21.18 6.19 46.12
N VAL A 85 22.33 5.66 45.69
CA VAL A 85 23.52 6.45 45.35
C VAL A 85 23.75 6.43 43.84
N PRO A 86 24.17 7.55 43.21
CA PRO A 86 24.51 7.56 41.79
C PRO A 86 25.62 6.56 41.47
N MET A 87 25.43 5.80 40.39
CA MET A 87 26.37 4.78 39.92
C MET A 87 26.84 5.10 38.49
N ARG A 88 27.98 4.54 38.09
CA ARG A 88 28.36 4.55 36.67
C ARG A 88 27.77 3.34 35.96
N LEU A 89 27.10 3.60 34.86
CA LEU A 89 26.53 2.57 33.99
C LEU A 89 27.31 2.51 32.69
N VAL A 90 27.70 1.30 32.29
CA VAL A 90 28.30 1.01 31.00
C VAL A 90 27.51 -0.11 30.32
N SER A 91 27.14 0.06 29.06
CA SER A 91 26.38 -0.98 28.32
C SER A 91 26.71 -1.02 26.85
N MET A 92 26.42 -2.16 26.22
CA MET A 92 26.60 -2.41 24.79
C MET A 92 25.43 -3.21 24.25
N VAL A 93 25.12 -2.98 22.98
CA VAL A 93 24.20 -3.84 22.22
C VAL A 93 25.00 -4.63 21.21
N SER A 94 24.84 -5.95 21.23
CA SER A 94 25.44 -6.86 20.27
C SER A 94 24.37 -7.74 19.64
N SER A 95 24.74 -8.50 18.62
CA SER A 95 23.85 -9.41 17.91
C SER A 95 24.45 -10.80 17.81
N ASP A 96 23.60 -11.82 17.87
CA ASP A 96 23.95 -13.21 17.63
C ASP A 96 22.93 -13.88 16.69
N ALA A 97 23.04 -15.20 16.51
CA ALA A 97 22.13 -15.96 15.65
C ALA A 97 20.67 -16.00 16.16
N MET A 98 20.45 -15.72 17.45
CA MET A 98 19.13 -15.78 18.10
C MET A 98 18.48 -14.39 18.19
N GLY A 99 19.24 -13.31 18.05
CA GLY A 99 18.74 -11.94 18.03
C GLY A 99 19.76 -10.92 18.50
N SER A 100 19.34 -10.06 19.41
CA SER A 100 20.16 -9.01 20.00
C SER A 100 20.37 -9.23 21.48
N ASN A 101 21.54 -8.85 21.96
CA ASN A 101 21.91 -8.89 23.36
C ASN A 101 22.19 -7.48 23.87
N VAL A 102 21.60 -7.13 25.01
CA VAL A 102 21.92 -5.93 25.76
C VAL A 102 22.73 -6.36 26.97
N TRP A 103 24.02 -6.03 26.97
CA TRP A 103 24.88 -6.23 28.13
C TRP A 103 25.08 -4.91 28.85
N TRP A 104 25.06 -4.93 30.18
CA TRP A 104 25.40 -3.79 31.00
C TRP A 104 26.15 -4.16 32.28
N ALA A 105 26.99 -3.25 32.75
CA ALA A 105 27.65 -3.31 34.04
C ALA A 105 27.36 -2.04 34.83
N LEU A 106 27.13 -2.21 36.13
CA LEU A 106 26.89 -1.15 37.09
C LEU A 106 28.06 -1.09 38.07
N ASP A 107 28.62 0.09 38.21
CA ASP A 107 29.82 0.37 38.99
C ASP A 107 29.45 1.32 40.13
N PHE A 108 29.50 0.81 41.36
CA PHE A 108 29.18 1.55 42.59
C PHE A 108 30.40 2.31 43.14
N GLY A 109 31.51 2.36 42.40
CA GLY A 109 32.75 3.05 42.77
C GLY A 109 33.72 2.18 43.59
N THR A 110 33.21 1.25 44.42
CA THR A 110 34.04 0.31 45.18
C THR A 110 34.13 -1.06 44.53
N ASP A 111 33.03 -1.53 43.93
CA ASP A 111 32.95 -2.81 43.20
C ASP A 111 31.85 -2.75 42.14
N TYR A 112 31.89 -3.68 41.20
CA TYR A 112 30.83 -3.91 40.22
C TYR A 112 29.69 -4.72 40.82
N MET A 113 28.48 -4.47 40.34
CA MET A 113 27.33 -5.27 40.68
C MET A 113 27.55 -6.74 40.27
N SER A 114 27.31 -7.67 41.19
CA SER A 114 27.32 -9.11 40.90
C SER A 114 26.28 -9.87 41.73
N GLN A 115 25.93 -11.07 41.28
CA GLN A 115 25.01 -11.93 42.01
C GLN A 115 25.56 -12.34 43.40
N ALA A 116 26.88 -12.40 43.55
CA ALA A 116 27.53 -12.84 44.79
C ALA A 116 27.72 -11.69 45.81
N SER A 117 28.16 -10.51 45.34
CA SER A 117 28.49 -9.38 46.22
C SER A 117 27.30 -8.45 46.49
N THR A 118 26.38 -8.29 45.53
CA THR A 118 25.26 -7.33 45.60
C THR A 118 23.95 -7.98 45.11
N PRO A 119 23.45 -9.03 45.79
CA PRO A 119 22.31 -9.83 45.29
C PRO A 119 21.00 -9.05 45.19
N LYS A 120 20.78 -8.06 46.06
CA LYS A 120 19.55 -7.24 46.04
C LYS A 120 19.52 -6.30 44.84
N GLU A 121 20.63 -5.60 44.63
CA GLU A 121 20.85 -4.69 43.51
C GLU A 121 20.84 -5.46 42.19
N TYR A 122 21.41 -6.67 42.16
CA TYR A 122 21.37 -7.57 41.03
C TYR A 122 19.93 -7.95 40.64
N ALA A 123 19.11 -8.35 41.62
CA ALA A 123 17.70 -8.69 41.37
C ALA A 123 16.89 -7.48 40.89
N ALA A 124 17.15 -6.29 41.44
CA ALA A 124 16.53 -5.05 40.98
C ALA A 124 16.95 -4.71 39.54
N ALA A 125 18.25 -4.82 39.23
CA ALA A 125 18.81 -4.60 37.90
C ALA A 125 18.23 -5.60 36.86
N GLU A 126 17.99 -6.84 37.26
CA GLU A 126 17.26 -7.80 36.43
C GLU A 126 15.83 -7.33 36.14
N GLY A 127 15.13 -6.81 37.17
CA GLY A 127 13.82 -6.18 37.01
C GLY A 127 13.82 -5.01 36.02
N PHE A 128 14.90 -4.21 36.02
CA PHE A 128 15.08 -3.09 35.08
C PHE A 128 15.19 -3.58 33.64
N LEU A 129 16.06 -4.57 33.40
CA LEU A 129 16.22 -5.19 32.07
C LEU A 129 14.93 -5.87 31.59
N ARG A 130 14.20 -6.56 32.48
CA ARG A 130 12.89 -7.13 32.15
C ARG A 130 11.84 -6.05 31.86
N GLY A 131 11.92 -4.90 32.53
CA GLY A 131 11.13 -3.70 32.25
C GLY A 131 11.39 -3.18 30.84
N PHE A 132 12.66 -3.04 30.47
CA PHE A 132 13.06 -2.67 29.11
C PHE A 132 12.54 -3.66 28.06
N ALA A 133 12.73 -4.97 28.26
CA ALA A 133 12.25 -5.98 27.32
C ALA A 133 10.73 -5.88 27.10
N ARG A 134 9.94 -5.73 28.18
CA ARG A 134 8.48 -5.55 28.07
C ARG A 134 8.09 -4.31 27.29
N LYS A 135 8.77 -3.18 27.51
CA LYS A 135 8.54 -1.94 26.74
C LYS A 135 8.89 -2.15 25.27
N LEU A 136 10.07 -2.73 25.01
CA LEU A 136 10.58 -2.98 23.67
C LEU A 136 9.61 -3.84 22.84
N TYR A 137 9.17 -4.98 23.38
CA TYR A 137 8.22 -5.86 22.69
C TYR A 137 6.85 -5.21 22.50
N ARG A 138 6.38 -4.43 23.49
CA ARG A 138 5.13 -3.66 23.36
C ARG A 138 5.23 -2.65 22.21
N ASP A 139 6.31 -1.88 22.15
CA ASP A 139 6.54 -0.87 21.13
C ASP A 139 6.68 -1.51 19.73
N ASP A 140 7.30 -2.70 19.66
CA ASP A 140 7.40 -3.47 18.42
C ASP A 140 6.02 -3.96 17.93
N VAL A 141 5.21 -4.54 18.82
CA VAL A 141 3.83 -4.94 18.51
C VAL A 141 3.00 -3.75 18.04
N PHE A 142 3.10 -2.58 18.69
CA PHE A 142 2.43 -1.37 18.22
C PHE A 142 2.87 -0.94 16.84
N ARG A 143 4.17 -1.05 16.53
CA ARG A 143 4.69 -0.75 15.19
C ARG A 143 4.12 -1.70 14.14
N GLN A 144 4.05 -2.99 14.46
CA GLN A 144 3.46 -4.01 13.58
C GLN A 144 1.96 -3.74 13.35
N ILE A 145 1.21 -3.41 14.40
CA ILE A 145 -0.21 -3.04 14.30
C ILE A 145 -0.38 -1.83 13.37
N ASN A 146 0.37 -0.75 13.59
CA ASN A 146 0.26 0.46 12.77
C ASN A 146 0.58 0.20 11.30
N ALA A 147 1.61 -0.61 11.01
CA ALA A 147 1.95 -0.99 9.66
C ALA A 147 0.84 -1.83 9.01
N ALA A 148 0.26 -2.79 9.74
CA ALA A 148 -0.86 -3.59 9.25
C ALA A 148 -2.11 -2.75 9.00
N GLU A 149 -2.42 -1.79 9.87
CA GLU A 149 -3.54 -0.86 9.70
C GLU A 149 -3.37 0.03 8.46
N GLU A 150 -2.15 0.50 8.19
CA GLU A 150 -1.84 1.28 6.99
C GLU A 150 -2.06 0.46 5.71
N VAL A 151 -1.54 -0.76 5.67
CA VAL A 151 -1.75 -1.69 4.53
C VAL A 151 -3.24 -2.00 4.36
N LEU A 152 -3.97 -2.23 5.45
CA LEU A 152 -5.41 -2.47 5.41
C LEU A 152 -6.17 -1.27 4.85
N ARG A 153 -5.82 -0.04 5.28
CA ARG A 153 -6.43 1.20 4.79
C ARG A 153 -6.19 1.38 3.28
N ALA A 154 -4.95 1.19 2.82
CA ALA A 154 -4.62 1.27 1.40
C ALA A 154 -5.39 0.23 0.58
N THR A 155 -5.47 -1.01 1.09
CA THR A 155 -6.20 -2.10 0.44
C THR A 155 -7.70 -1.80 0.32
N LYS A 156 -8.33 -1.28 1.37
CA LYS A 156 -9.74 -0.85 1.34
C LYS A 156 -10.00 0.25 0.32
N ALA A 157 -9.12 1.26 0.26
CA ALA A 157 -9.25 2.35 -0.70
C ALA A 157 -9.16 1.85 -2.15
N GLU A 158 -8.25 0.91 -2.43
CA GLU A 158 -8.13 0.30 -3.76
C GLU A 158 -9.35 -0.56 -4.10
N GLN A 159 -9.86 -1.34 -3.14
CA GLN A 159 -11.10 -2.09 -3.31
C GLN A 159 -12.27 -1.17 -3.70
N ASP A 160 -12.45 -0.06 -2.99
CA ASP A 160 -13.51 0.91 -3.28
C ASP A 160 -13.34 1.54 -4.66
N ARG A 161 -12.09 1.82 -5.08
CA ARG A 161 -11.79 2.34 -6.42
C ARG A 161 -12.21 1.33 -7.50
N VAL A 162 -11.82 0.07 -7.34
CA VAL A 162 -12.15 -1.00 -8.29
C VAL A 162 -13.67 -1.22 -8.37
N VAL A 163 -14.39 -1.17 -7.25
CA VAL A 163 -15.86 -1.28 -7.23
C VAL A 163 -16.51 -0.14 -7.99
N LYS A 164 -16.06 1.10 -7.77
CA LYS A 164 -16.57 2.28 -8.50
C LYS A 164 -16.30 2.19 -10.01
N GLU A 165 -15.09 1.74 -10.38
CA GLU A 165 -14.71 1.53 -11.78
C GLU A 165 -15.60 0.47 -12.44
N ALA A 166 -15.83 -0.67 -11.77
CA ALA A 166 -16.72 -1.72 -12.26
C ALA A 166 -18.16 -1.20 -12.48
N ASN A 167 -18.69 -0.43 -11.53
CA ASN A 167 -20.03 0.16 -11.66
C ASN A 167 -20.11 1.16 -12.83
N SER A 168 -19.08 1.99 -13.01
CA SER A 168 -18.99 2.95 -14.12
C SER A 168 -18.93 2.26 -15.48
N LEU A 169 -18.13 1.19 -15.58
CA LEU A 169 -18.05 0.36 -16.78
C LEU A 169 -19.39 -0.30 -17.09
N GLN A 170 -20.08 -0.84 -16.09
CA GLN A 170 -21.40 -1.44 -16.28
C GLN A 170 -22.42 -0.43 -16.81
N LEU A 171 -22.45 0.79 -16.26
CA LEU A 171 -23.33 1.87 -16.75
C LEU A 171 -22.98 2.28 -18.19
N SER A 172 -21.69 2.34 -18.51
CA SER A 172 -21.22 2.68 -19.86
C SER A 172 -21.60 1.60 -20.88
N ILE A 173 -21.51 0.32 -20.50
CA ILE A 173 -21.95 -0.81 -21.31
C ILE A 173 -23.45 -0.70 -21.61
N GLU A 174 -24.29 -0.44 -20.60
CA GLU A 174 -25.73 -0.33 -20.81
C GLU A 174 -26.10 0.87 -21.71
N ARG A 175 -25.44 2.03 -21.52
CA ARG A 175 -25.62 3.18 -22.41
C ARG A 175 -25.21 2.87 -23.85
N ASN A 176 -24.07 2.21 -24.05
CA ASN A 176 -23.59 1.84 -25.38
C ASN A 176 -24.51 0.80 -26.05
N LYS A 177 -25.06 -0.17 -25.31
CA LYS A 177 -26.07 -1.10 -25.83
C LYS A 177 -27.32 -0.36 -26.30
N GLN A 178 -27.80 0.60 -25.52
CA GLN A 178 -28.97 1.40 -25.90
C GLN A 178 -28.69 2.26 -27.13
N ARG A 179 -27.54 2.93 -27.17
CA ARG A 179 -27.14 3.73 -28.33
C ARG A 179 -26.99 2.89 -29.60
N ARG A 180 -26.50 1.66 -29.47
CA ARG A 180 -26.41 0.72 -30.61
C ARG A 180 -27.80 0.40 -31.18
N LYS A 181 -28.78 0.11 -30.32
CA LYS A 181 -30.17 -0.15 -30.77
C LYS A 181 -30.77 1.05 -31.50
N GLU A 182 -30.52 2.27 -31.00
CA GLU A 182 -30.98 3.50 -31.66
C GLU A 182 -30.36 3.68 -33.04
N LEU A 183 -29.04 3.47 -33.16
CA LEU A 183 -28.33 3.56 -34.43
C LEU A 183 -28.78 2.49 -35.42
N GLU A 184 -29.03 1.25 -34.96
CA GLU A 184 -29.61 0.18 -35.78
C GLU A 184 -30.98 0.58 -36.33
N ALA A 185 -31.85 1.16 -35.49
CA ALA A 185 -33.17 1.64 -35.93
C ALA A 185 -33.09 2.86 -36.89
N GLU A 186 -32.11 3.74 -36.70
CA GLU A 186 -31.84 4.86 -37.61
C GLU A 186 -31.33 4.39 -38.97
N LEU A 187 -30.43 3.40 -39.00
CA LEU A 187 -29.95 2.79 -40.25
C LEU A 187 -31.08 2.16 -41.06
N VAL A 188 -32.02 1.47 -40.41
CA VAL A 188 -33.20 0.91 -41.09
C VAL A 188 -34.05 2.01 -41.73
N ARG A 189 -34.34 3.09 -41.00
CA ARG A 189 -35.11 4.23 -41.53
C ARG A 189 -34.39 4.90 -42.71
N ASN A 190 -33.10 5.16 -42.57
CA ASN A 190 -32.30 5.76 -43.64
C ASN A 190 -32.28 4.89 -44.92
N ALA A 191 -32.27 3.56 -44.77
CA ALA A 191 -32.34 2.64 -45.91
C ALA A 191 -33.73 2.66 -46.60
N GLU A 192 -34.81 2.80 -45.83
CA GLU A 192 -36.16 2.97 -46.37
C GLU A 192 -36.31 4.31 -47.13
N ASP A 193 -35.82 5.40 -46.54
CA ASP A 193 -35.83 6.73 -47.15
C ASP A 193 -35.01 6.75 -48.45
N LEU A 194 -33.82 6.14 -48.45
CA LEU A 194 -33.00 6.01 -49.65
C LEU A 194 -33.75 5.30 -50.78
N LYS A 195 -34.43 4.19 -50.47
CA LYS A 195 -35.23 3.44 -51.45
C LYS A 195 -36.37 4.29 -52.02
N GLN A 196 -37.03 5.10 -51.19
CA GLN A 196 -38.09 6.01 -51.66
C GLN A 196 -37.53 7.08 -52.60
N LEU A 197 -36.39 7.69 -52.25
CA LEU A 197 -35.71 8.69 -53.08
C LEU A 197 -35.26 8.10 -54.42
N GLU A 198 -34.72 6.88 -54.43
CA GLU A 198 -34.35 6.17 -55.67
C GLU A 198 -35.56 5.98 -56.60
N GLN A 199 -36.71 5.57 -56.04
CA GLN A 199 -37.95 5.45 -56.80
C GLN A 199 -38.45 6.81 -57.33
N GLU A 200 -38.32 7.88 -56.54
CA GLU A 200 -38.65 9.23 -56.98
C GLU A 200 -37.77 9.71 -58.12
N VAL A 201 -36.46 9.48 -58.03
CA VAL A 201 -35.50 9.78 -59.09
C VAL A 201 -35.87 9.03 -60.36
N GLN A 202 -36.16 7.74 -60.28
CA GLN A 202 -36.56 6.95 -61.44
C GLN A 202 -37.86 7.46 -62.08
N ARG A 203 -38.88 7.78 -61.28
CA ARG A 203 -40.14 8.37 -61.78
C ARG A 203 -39.90 9.73 -62.44
N ASN A 204 -39.05 10.56 -61.86
CA ASN A 204 -38.71 11.86 -62.41
C ASN A 204 -37.99 11.73 -63.75
N GLN A 205 -37.03 10.81 -63.87
CA GLN A 205 -36.35 10.51 -65.13
C GLN A 205 -37.33 10.07 -66.23
N GLN A 206 -38.28 9.18 -65.91
CA GLN A 206 -39.33 8.77 -66.85
C GLN A 206 -40.21 9.94 -67.29
N LYS A 207 -40.61 10.81 -66.36
CA LYS A 207 -41.40 12.02 -66.68
C LYS A 207 -40.63 12.97 -67.59
N GLN A 208 -39.34 13.18 -67.33
CA GLN A 208 -38.49 14.01 -68.18
C GLN A 208 -38.38 13.44 -69.59
N GLU A 209 -38.21 12.13 -69.72
CA GLU A 209 -38.14 11.47 -71.03
C GLU A 209 -39.46 11.61 -71.82
N LEU A 210 -40.59 11.32 -71.19
CA LEU A 210 -41.91 11.55 -71.79
C LEU A 210 -42.14 13.01 -72.18
N SER A 211 -41.67 13.94 -71.35
CA SER A 211 -41.75 15.37 -71.67
C SER A 211 -40.90 15.73 -72.88
N ARG A 212 -39.68 15.18 -73.02
CA ARG A 212 -38.83 15.39 -74.20
C ARG A 212 -39.49 14.85 -75.47
N GLN A 213 -40.06 13.65 -75.42
CA GLN A 213 -40.77 13.04 -76.54
C GLN A 213 -41.96 13.90 -76.99
N ARG A 214 -42.79 14.38 -76.04
CA ARG A 214 -43.91 15.28 -76.34
C ARG A 214 -43.47 16.60 -76.97
N VAL A 215 -42.35 17.16 -76.52
CA VAL A 215 -41.80 18.39 -77.14
C VAL A 215 -41.39 18.11 -78.59
N GLN A 216 -40.69 17.00 -78.85
CA GLN A 216 -40.31 16.62 -80.23
C GLN A 216 -41.52 16.37 -81.13
N GLU A 217 -42.54 15.66 -80.64
CA GLU A 217 -43.79 15.44 -81.37
C GLU A 217 -44.49 16.77 -81.70
N MET A 218 -44.50 17.71 -80.75
CA MET A 218 -45.10 19.03 -80.94
C MET A 218 -44.29 19.86 -81.94
N GLU A 219 -42.96 19.83 -81.89
CA GLU A 219 -42.09 20.48 -82.87
C GLU A 219 -42.37 19.95 -84.29
N GLN A 220 -42.44 18.62 -84.46
CA GLN A 220 -42.79 18.00 -85.74
C GLN A 220 -44.19 18.40 -86.23
N ALA A 221 -45.18 18.46 -85.32
CA ALA A 221 -46.52 18.89 -85.65
C ALA A 221 -46.56 20.36 -86.10
N VAL A 222 -45.83 21.25 -85.42
CA VAL A 222 -45.70 22.66 -85.79
C VAL A 222 -45.05 22.79 -87.17
N ASP A 223 -43.99 22.05 -87.44
CA ASP A 223 -43.32 22.07 -88.75
C ASP A 223 -44.22 21.52 -89.87
N ALA A 224 -45.00 20.48 -89.61
CA ALA A 224 -45.99 19.96 -90.56
C ALA A 224 -47.10 20.98 -90.88
N VAL A 225 -47.58 21.73 -89.88
CA VAL A 225 -48.55 22.82 -90.07
C VAL A 225 -47.94 23.96 -90.88
N ARG A 226 -46.68 24.34 -90.60
CA ARG A 226 -45.94 25.33 -91.40
C ARG A 226 -45.78 24.89 -92.86
N ALA A 227 -45.46 23.61 -93.09
CA ALA A 227 -45.34 23.06 -94.44
C ALA A 227 -46.68 23.08 -95.20
N LYS A 228 -47.81 22.78 -94.52
CA LYS A 228 -49.15 22.92 -95.11
C LYS A 228 -49.48 24.36 -95.47
N LEU A 229 -49.14 25.33 -94.62
CA LEU A 229 -49.36 26.75 -94.93
C LEU A 229 -48.67 27.15 -96.24
N LEU A 230 -47.43 26.69 -96.46
CA LEU A 230 -46.67 26.94 -97.68
C LEU A 230 -47.28 26.29 -98.94
N GLN A 231 -48.05 25.21 -98.79
CA GLN A 231 -48.76 24.57 -99.91
C GLN A 231 -50.07 25.28 -100.27
N VAL A 232 -50.75 25.89 -99.29
CA VAL A 232 -52.00 26.63 -99.50
C VAL A 232 -51.74 28.06 -99.98
N SER A 233 -50.53 28.60 -99.78
CA SER A 233 -50.12 29.94 -100.23
C SER A 233 -49.51 29.99 -101.64
N LYS A 234 -49.71 28.96 -102.47
CA LYS A 234 -49.41 28.96 -103.91
C LYS A 234 -50.71 29.01 -104.71
#